data_AF-A0A1G6AF06-F1
#
_entry.id   AF-A0A1G6AF06-F1
#
_cell.length_a   1.000
_cell.length_b   1.000
_cell.length_c   1.000
_cell.angle_alpha   90.00
_cell.angle_beta   90.00
_cell.angle_gamma   90.00
#
_symmetry.space_group_name_H-M   'P 1'
#
loop_
_entity.id
_entity.type
_entity.pdbx_description
1 polymer ?
#
loop_
_entity_poly.entity_id
_entity_poly.type
_entity_poly.pdbx_seq_one_letter_code
_entity_poly.pdbx_strand_id
1 'polypeptide(L)'
;MYEFTPMGWLKHCIFHPVEGFEDLRWKKQGSMKIAMVIVFLLFVNMVADRQLTGFQFNTAYVKVFNIVPLLVQSVVYFFTWVIANWALCTLFDGEGTLKKICIYSAYALVPYIVCSFISIFISNFIVEDEKIWMTAIYYLGLIWSVVLMIQAMKAAHQYSFKKTIVSMVFTIVAMLLILFLAILLLSLFQQVYVFGYSIYTEIAYRIRG
;
A
#
# COMPACT_ATOMS: atom_id res chain seq x y z
N MET A 1 7.73 -0.03 -32.69
CA MET A 1 7.29 -0.65 -31.42
C MET A 1 8.24 -0.21 -30.33
N TYR A 2 7.76 0.43 -29.26
CA TYR A 2 8.64 0.81 -28.16
C TYR A 2 9.01 -0.43 -27.33
N GLU A 3 10.31 -0.73 -27.23
CA GLU A 3 10.86 -1.69 -26.26
C GLU A 3 11.44 -0.89 -25.10
N PHE A 4 10.65 -0.70 -24.05
CA PHE A 4 11.12 -0.04 -22.84
C PHE A 4 11.80 -1.03 -21.90
N THR A 5 12.85 -0.56 -21.22
CA THR A 5 13.36 -1.24 -20.03
C THR A 5 12.28 -1.27 -18.93
N PRO A 6 12.35 -2.16 -17.93
CA PRO A 6 11.37 -2.22 -16.85
C PRO A 6 11.11 -0.89 -16.13
N MET A 7 12.11 -0.01 -16.04
CA MET A 7 12.00 1.35 -15.51
C MET A 7 11.36 2.33 -16.49
N GLY A 8 11.60 2.15 -17.80
CA GLY A 8 10.92 2.92 -18.86
C GLY A 8 9.41 2.67 -18.86
N TRP A 9 8.99 1.43 -18.61
CA TRP A 9 7.57 1.09 -18.43
C TRP A 9 6.94 1.82 -17.24
N LEU A 10 7.65 1.91 -16.12
CA LEU A 10 7.18 2.65 -14.96
C LEU A 10 6.95 4.13 -15.29
N LYS A 11 7.92 4.78 -15.96
CA LYS A 11 7.80 6.17 -16.39
C LYS A 11 6.61 6.37 -17.33
N HIS A 12 6.45 5.49 -18.32
CA HIS A 12 5.32 5.55 -19.26
C HIS A 12 3.96 5.46 -18.55
N CYS A 13 3.82 4.55 -17.58
CA CYS A 13 2.61 4.43 -16.77
C CYS A 13 2.32 5.70 -15.94
N ILE A 14 3.34 6.38 -15.44
CA ILE A 14 3.19 7.57 -14.60
C ILE A 14 2.74 8.79 -15.42
N PHE A 15 3.30 9.00 -16.62
CA PHE A 15 3.03 10.21 -17.41
C PHE A 15 1.89 10.03 -18.43
N HIS A 16 1.63 8.80 -18.88
CA HIS A 16 0.56 8.47 -19.81
C HIS A 16 -0.27 7.30 -19.26
N PRO A 17 -1.09 7.49 -18.21
CA PRO A 17 -1.70 6.37 -17.49
C PRO A 17 -2.68 5.52 -18.30
N VAL A 18 -3.45 6.13 -19.19
CA VAL A 18 -4.42 5.38 -20.02
C VAL A 18 -3.67 4.41 -20.94
N GLU A 19 -2.74 4.93 -21.73
CA GLU A 19 -1.95 4.15 -22.69
C GLU A 19 -0.94 3.25 -21.97
N GLY A 20 -0.26 3.75 -20.94
CA GLY A 20 0.82 3.05 -20.27
C GLY A 20 0.39 1.78 -19.56
N PHE A 21 -0.74 1.79 -18.82
CA PHE A 21 -1.24 0.57 -18.18
C PHE A 21 -1.87 -0.40 -19.19
N GLU A 22 -2.48 0.10 -20.27
CA GLU A 22 -3.00 -0.74 -21.35
C GLU A 22 -1.85 -1.40 -22.13
N ASP A 23 -0.81 -0.67 -22.50
CA ASP A 23 0.40 -1.19 -23.16
C ASP A 23 1.14 -2.21 -22.28
N LEU A 24 1.26 -1.93 -20.97
CA LEU A 24 1.86 -2.85 -20.01
C LEU A 24 1.09 -4.18 -19.96
N ARG A 25 -0.23 -4.14 -20.13
CA ARG A 25 -1.10 -5.34 -20.19
C ARG A 25 -0.83 -6.16 -21.44
N TRP A 26 -0.76 -5.51 -22.60
CA TRP A 26 -0.50 -6.20 -23.87
C TRP A 26 0.91 -6.80 -23.93
N LYS A 27 1.91 -6.06 -23.46
CA LYS A 27 3.32 -6.46 -23.51
C LYS A 27 3.73 -7.41 -22.38
N LYS A 28 2.96 -7.48 -21.28
CA LYS A 28 3.22 -8.31 -20.09
C LYS A 28 4.61 -8.07 -19.46
N GLN A 29 5.16 -6.85 -19.60
CA GLN A 29 6.51 -6.49 -19.16
C GLN A 29 6.57 -5.94 -17.72
N GLY A 30 5.52 -6.16 -16.92
CA GLY A 30 5.51 -5.77 -15.51
C GLY A 30 6.56 -6.52 -14.69
N SER A 31 7.38 -5.80 -13.92
CA SER A 31 8.44 -6.41 -13.10
C SER A 31 8.01 -6.52 -11.64
N MET A 32 7.91 -7.75 -11.13
CA MET A 32 7.61 -8.01 -9.72
C MET A 32 8.72 -7.49 -8.80
N LYS A 33 9.98 -7.51 -9.25
CA LYS A 33 11.11 -6.99 -8.48
C LYS A 33 10.95 -5.49 -8.23
N ILE A 34 10.56 -4.74 -9.26
CA ILE A 34 10.31 -3.29 -9.14
C ILE A 34 9.12 -3.02 -8.22
N ALA A 35 8.04 -3.81 -8.35
CA ALA A 35 6.88 -3.67 -7.47
C ALA A 35 7.26 -3.83 -5.99
N MET A 36 8.04 -4.86 -5.64
CA MET A 36 8.49 -5.06 -4.25
C MET A 36 9.41 -3.94 -3.75
N VAL A 37 10.29 -3.41 -4.61
CA VAL A 37 11.12 -2.24 -4.28
C VAL A 37 10.26 -1.01 -4.02
N ILE A 38 9.21 -0.79 -4.80
CA ILE A 38 8.28 0.35 -4.59
C ILE A 38 7.53 0.20 -3.27
N VAL A 39 7.04 -1.00 -2.92
CA VAL A 39 6.39 -1.25 -1.63
C VAL A 39 7.36 -1.05 -0.46
N PHE A 40 8.63 -1.46 -0.63
CA PHE A 40 9.67 -1.17 0.36
C PHE A 40 9.93 0.35 0.48
N LEU A 41 9.98 1.08 -0.64
CA LEU A 41 10.12 2.53 -0.64
C LEU A 41 8.91 3.23 0.00
N LEU A 42 7.70 2.68 -0.11
CA LEU A 42 6.53 3.17 0.61
C LEU A 42 6.73 3.08 2.14
N PHE A 43 7.25 1.95 2.62
CA PHE A 43 7.58 1.79 4.04
C PHE A 43 8.67 2.77 4.48
N VAL A 44 9.75 2.90 3.72
CA VAL A 44 10.82 3.86 4.00
C VAL A 44 10.28 5.30 4.00
N ASN A 45 9.42 5.65 3.05
CA ASN A 45 8.77 6.95 3.01
C ASN A 45 7.92 7.22 4.25
N MET A 46 7.14 6.24 4.73
CA MET A 46 6.36 6.39 5.96
C MET A 46 7.24 6.56 7.21
N VAL A 47 8.38 5.87 7.27
CA VAL A 47 9.38 6.07 8.35
C VAL A 47 10.00 7.47 8.25
N ALA A 48 10.39 7.89 7.04
CA ALA A 48 10.95 9.21 6.78
C ALA A 48 9.97 10.33 7.12
N ASP A 49 8.70 10.20 6.74
CA ASP A 49 7.65 11.19 7.05
C ASP A 49 7.50 11.38 8.57
N ARG A 50 7.57 10.28 9.34
CA ARG A 50 7.45 10.34 10.78
C ARG A 50 8.69 10.90 11.48
N GLN A 51 9.89 10.58 10.98
CA GLN A 51 11.15 10.88 11.67
C GLN A 51 11.89 12.10 11.14
N LEU A 52 11.73 12.44 9.86
CA LEU A 52 12.52 13.46 9.16
C LEU A 52 11.70 14.70 8.76
N THR A 53 10.39 14.69 9.00
CA THR A 53 9.59 15.92 8.85
C THR A 53 10.08 16.97 9.84
N GLY A 54 10.21 18.21 9.35
CA GLY A 54 10.74 19.34 10.11
C GLY A 54 10.01 19.53 11.44
N PHE A 55 10.76 19.94 12.47
CA PHE A 55 10.27 20.01 13.85
C PHE A 55 8.99 20.86 14.00
N GLN A 56 8.88 21.93 13.22
CA GLN A 56 7.71 22.82 13.21
C GLN A 56 6.42 22.14 12.72
N PHE A 57 6.54 21.09 11.90
CA PHE A 57 5.42 20.37 11.30
C PHE A 57 5.19 18.98 11.90
N ASN A 58 6.18 18.46 12.64
CA ASN A 58 6.14 17.10 13.16
C ASN A 58 5.30 17.02 14.45
N THR A 59 4.01 16.73 14.30
CA THR A 59 3.10 16.47 15.42
C THR A 59 3.25 15.08 16.03
N ALA A 60 4.06 14.22 15.42
CA ALA A 60 4.25 12.82 15.79
C ALA A 60 5.45 12.59 16.72
N TYR A 61 5.94 13.62 17.42
CA TYR A 61 7.02 13.50 18.40
C TYR A 61 6.59 12.64 19.60
N VAL A 62 6.81 11.33 19.49
CA VAL A 62 6.56 10.37 20.57
C VAL A 62 7.90 9.91 21.13
N LYS A 63 8.05 9.91 22.47
CA LYS A 63 9.27 9.43 23.16
C LYS A 63 9.64 7.98 22.82
N VAL A 64 8.68 7.18 22.34
CA VAL A 64 8.89 5.77 21.95
C VAL A 64 8.43 5.59 20.51
N PHE A 65 9.40 5.38 19.62
CA PHE A 65 9.13 5.06 18.23
C PHE A 65 8.71 3.60 18.10
N ASN A 66 7.52 3.37 17.54
CA ASN A 66 7.04 2.03 17.21
C ASN A 66 6.97 1.87 15.68
N ILE A 67 7.77 0.94 15.15
CA ILE A 67 7.85 0.65 13.71
C ILE A 67 6.71 -0.25 13.21
N VAL A 68 6.07 -1.00 14.12
CA VAL A 68 5.04 -1.99 13.77
C VAL A 68 3.83 -1.36 13.08
N PRO A 69 3.25 -0.24 13.56
CA PRO A 69 2.14 0.42 12.84
C PRO A 69 2.53 0.88 11.43
N LEU A 70 3.76 1.35 11.23
CA LEU A 70 4.24 1.79 9.91
C LEU A 70 4.39 0.61 8.94
N LEU A 71 4.88 -0.53 9.43
CA LEU A 71 4.97 -1.76 8.65
C LEU A 71 3.57 -2.26 8.27
N VAL A 72 2.61 -2.23 9.19
CA VAL A 72 1.22 -2.62 8.92
C VAL A 72 0.59 -1.69 7.87
N GLN A 73 0.73 -0.38 8.02
CA GLN A 73 0.13 0.61 7.12
C GLN A 73 0.72 0.57 5.69
N SER A 74 1.99 0.25 5.55
CA SER A 74 2.65 0.15 4.24
C SER A 74 2.48 -1.24 3.62
N VAL A 75 2.98 -2.27 4.28
CA VAL A 75 3.10 -3.62 3.71
C VAL A 75 1.80 -4.39 3.84
N VAL A 76 1.25 -4.48 5.05
CA VAL A 76 0.04 -5.31 5.29
C VAL A 76 -1.13 -4.75 4.51
N TYR A 77 -1.40 -3.45 4.61
CA TYR A 77 -2.52 -2.83 3.87
C TYR A 77 -2.37 -2.97 2.35
N PHE A 78 -1.15 -2.84 1.81
CA PHE A 78 -0.92 -3.05 0.39
C PHE A 78 -1.23 -4.49 -0.05
N PHE A 79 -0.76 -5.50 0.69
CA PHE A 79 -1.04 -6.89 0.34
C PHE A 79 -2.50 -7.26 0.61
N THR A 80 -3.13 -6.73 1.65
CA THR A 80 -4.58 -6.88 1.87
C THR A 80 -5.36 -6.27 0.70
N TRP A 81 -4.95 -5.10 0.19
CA TRP A 81 -5.53 -4.52 -1.02
C TRP A 81 -5.42 -5.47 -2.21
N VAL A 82 -4.23 -5.99 -2.49
CA VAL A 82 -4.00 -6.91 -3.62
C VAL A 82 -4.85 -8.17 -3.49
N ILE A 83 -4.92 -8.77 -2.30
CA ILE A 83 -5.70 -10.00 -2.03
C ILE A 83 -7.20 -9.72 -2.13
N ALA A 84 -7.69 -8.64 -1.50
CA ALA A 84 -9.10 -8.26 -1.54
C ALA A 84 -9.55 -7.98 -2.97
N ASN A 85 -8.73 -7.25 -3.73
CA ASN A 85 -9.03 -6.88 -5.11
C ASN A 85 -9.04 -8.11 -6.02
N TRP A 86 -8.11 -9.04 -5.81
CA TRP A 86 -8.09 -10.33 -6.50
C TRP A 86 -9.29 -11.21 -6.14
N ALA A 87 -9.67 -11.28 -4.85
CA ALA A 87 -10.84 -12.03 -4.40
C ALA A 87 -12.14 -11.51 -5.02
N LEU A 88 -12.23 -10.20 -5.25
CA LEU A 88 -13.39 -9.58 -5.91
C LEU A 88 -13.39 -9.75 -7.44
N CYS A 89 -12.31 -10.21 -8.07
CA CYS A 89 -12.31 -10.50 -9.50
C CYS A 89 -13.42 -11.48 -9.87
N THR A 90 -13.67 -12.50 -9.05
CA THR A 90 -14.70 -13.50 -9.32
C THR A 90 -16.10 -12.93 -9.26
N LEU A 91 -16.35 -11.98 -8.34
CA LEU A 91 -17.65 -11.33 -8.18
C LEU A 91 -17.96 -10.36 -9.34
N PHE A 92 -16.93 -9.69 -9.85
CA PHE A 92 -17.05 -8.70 -10.90
C PHE A 92 -16.53 -9.21 -12.25
N ASP A 93 -16.41 -10.52 -12.48
CA ASP A 93 -15.91 -11.09 -13.76
C ASP A 93 -14.63 -10.41 -14.29
N GLY A 94 -13.62 -10.26 -13.44
CA GLY A 94 -12.34 -9.64 -13.77
C GLY A 94 -11.25 -10.63 -14.16
N GLU A 95 -10.36 -10.22 -15.06
CA GLU A 95 -9.22 -11.03 -15.51
C GLU A 95 -7.92 -10.76 -14.72
N GLY A 96 -8.03 -10.01 -13.62
CA GLY A 96 -6.90 -9.66 -12.78
C GLY A 96 -6.27 -10.88 -12.12
N THR A 97 -4.96 -10.99 -12.22
CA THR A 97 -4.19 -11.97 -11.42
C THR A 97 -3.50 -11.26 -10.28
N LEU A 98 -3.26 -11.93 -9.15
CA LEU A 98 -2.53 -11.39 -8.00
C LEU A 98 -1.23 -10.68 -8.42
N LYS A 99 -0.46 -11.29 -9.34
CA LYS A 99 0.79 -10.71 -9.86
C LYS A 99 0.55 -9.39 -10.62
N LYS A 100 -0.44 -9.33 -11.51
CA LYS A 100 -0.77 -8.10 -12.26
C LYS A 100 -1.21 -7.00 -11.31
N ILE A 101 -2.14 -7.30 -10.41
CA ILE A 101 -2.69 -6.33 -9.45
C ILE A 101 -1.57 -5.77 -8.58
N CYS A 102 -0.70 -6.63 -8.05
CA CYS A 102 0.48 -6.22 -7.27
C CYS A 102 1.37 -5.24 -8.04
N ILE A 103 1.77 -5.59 -9.27
CA ILE A 103 2.67 -4.73 -10.05
C ILE A 103 2.01 -3.40 -10.39
N TYR A 104 0.75 -3.43 -10.82
CA TYR A 104 0.05 -2.26 -11.32
C TYR A 104 -0.27 -1.30 -10.16
N SER A 105 -0.72 -1.83 -9.03
CA SER A 105 -0.94 -1.04 -7.81
C SER A 105 0.36 -0.46 -7.26
N ALA A 106 1.48 -1.20 -7.27
CA ALA A 106 2.76 -0.65 -6.86
C ALA A 106 3.20 0.51 -7.75
N TYR A 107 3.07 0.37 -9.07
CA TYR A 107 3.46 1.42 -10.02
C TYR A 107 2.61 2.68 -9.85
N ALA A 108 1.33 2.52 -9.55
CA ALA A 108 0.42 3.62 -9.26
C ALA A 108 0.78 4.43 -8.00
N LEU A 109 1.53 3.85 -7.04
CA LEU A 109 1.92 4.52 -5.79
C LEU A 109 3.16 5.41 -5.91
N VAL A 110 3.90 5.32 -7.02
CA VAL A 110 5.16 6.04 -7.19
C VAL A 110 5.03 7.57 -7.06
N PRO A 111 4.03 8.24 -7.68
CA PRO A 111 3.90 9.68 -7.52
C PRO A 111 3.70 10.13 -6.08
N TYR A 112 2.91 9.38 -5.32
CA TYR A 112 2.70 9.62 -3.89
C TYR A 112 4.02 9.53 -3.12
N ILE A 113 4.78 8.46 -3.33
CA ILE A 113 6.08 8.26 -2.66
C ILE A 113 7.05 9.39 -2.99
N VAL A 114 7.18 9.75 -4.28
CA VAL A 114 8.10 10.80 -4.73
C VAL A 114 7.70 12.16 -4.18
N CYS A 115 6.44 12.56 -4.31
CA CYS A 115 5.95 13.83 -3.80
C CYS A 115 6.03 13.91 -2.27
N SER A 116 5.80 12.79 -1.57
CA SER A 116 5.96 12.72 -0.11
C SER A 116 7.40 12.97 0.30
N PHE A 117 8.39 12.34 -0.35
CA PHE A 117 9.80 12.64 -0.09
C PHE A 117 10.17 14.09 -0.34
N ILE A 118 9.65 14.69 -1.42
CA ILE A 118 9.87 16.12 -1.72
C ILE A 118 9.24 17.00 -0.63
N SER A 119 8.03 16.68 -0.18
CA SER A 119 7.35 17.40 0.91
C SER A 119 8.14 17.32 2.23
N ILE A 120 8.64 16.14 2.59
CA ILE A 120 9.48 15.93 3.77
C ILE A 120 10.77 16.75 3.67
N PHE A 121 11.42 16.75 2.50
CA PHE A 121 12.62 17.55 2.28
C PHE A 121 12.34 19.05 2.50
N ILE A 122 11.31 19.59 1.84
CA ILE A 122 10.92 21.00 1.93
C ILE A 122 10.53 21.40 3.36
N SER A 123 9.93 20.48 4.13
CA SER A 123 9.52 20.73 5.52
C SER A 123 10.65 21.17 6.46
N ASN A 124 11.90 20.91 6.09
CA ASN A 124 13.07 21.30 6.86
C ASN A 124 13.63 22.69 6.45
N PHE A 125 13.10 23.30 5.39
CA PHE A 125 13.58 24.59 4.86
C PHE A 125 12.55 25.72 4.98
N ILE A 126 11.26 25.40 5.06
CA ILE A 126 10.18 26.39 5.08
C ILE A 126 9.66 26.67 6.49
N VAL A 127 9.01 27.81 6.65
CA VAL A 127 8.38 28.23 7.92
C VAL A 127 6.93 27.78 7.98
N GLU A 128 6.35 27.68 9.18
CA GLU A 128 4.97 27.22 9.39
C GLU A 128 3.91 27.99 8.57
N ASP A 129 4.07 29.30 8.39
CA ASP A 129 3.18 30.13 7.55
C ASP A 129 3.16 29.70 6.07
N GLU A 130 4.18 28.98 5.61
CA GLU A 130 4.35 28.50 4.24
C GLU A 130 3.92 27.04 4.04
N LYS A 131 3.30 26.41 5.05
CA LYS A 131 2.84 25.00 5.05
C LYS A 131 2.04 24.60 3.82
N ILE A 132 1.37 25.55 3.17
CA ILE A 132 0.59 25.32 1.95
C ILE A 132 1.43 24.70 0.83
N TRP A 133 2.72 25.03 0.71
CA TRP A 133 3.59 24.48 -0.34
C TRP A 133 3.87 22.98 -0.15
N MET A 134 4.19 22.57 1.08
CA MET A 134 4.31 21.15 1.43
C MET A 134 3.01 20.39 1.16
N THR A 135 1.90 20.96 1.62
CA THR A 135 0.58 20.34 1.55
C THR A 135 0.15 20.17 0.08
N ALA A 136 0.39 21.17 -0.77
CA ALA A 136 0.09 21.11 -2.19
C ALA A 136 0.88 20.00 -2.91
N ILE A 137 2.18 19.86 -2.62
CA ILE A 137 3.02 18.81 -3.22
C ILE A 137 2.54 17.42 -2.79
N TYR A 138 2.26 17.24 -1.50
CA TYR A 138 1.73 15.99 -0.96
C TYR A 138 0.42 15.59 -1.67
N TYR A 139 -0.54 16.51 -1.74
CA TYR A 139 -1.83 16.23 -2.38
C TYR A 139 -1.74 16.03 -3.89
N LEU A 140 -0.81 16.71 -4.57
CA LEU A 140 -0.54 16.47 -5.98
C LEU A 140 -0.14 15.00 -6.21
N GLY A 141 0.83 14.49 -5.44
CA GLY A 141 1.25 13.10 -5.53
C GLY A 141 0.15 12.10 -5.17
N LEU A 142 -0.64 12.41 -4.15
CA LEU A 142 -1.76 11.59 -3.71
C LEU A 142 -2.87 11.51 -4.76
N ILE A 143 -3.34 12.65 -5.26
CA ILE A 143 -4.39 12.72 -6.29
C ILE A 143 -3.91 12.02 -7.56
N TRP A 144 -2.68 12.27 -8.00
CA TRP A 144 -2.14 11.62 -9.19
C TRP A 144 -2.06 10.10 -9.01
N SER A 145 -1.61 9.62 -7.84
CA SER A 145 -1.58 8.17 -7.55
C SER A 145 -2.96 7.53 -7.52
N VAL A 146 -4.00 8.24 -7.05
CA VAL A 146 -5.38 7.77 -7.11
C VAL A 146 -5.84 7.63 -8.57
N VAL A 147 -5.55 8.62 -9.41
CA VAL A 147 -5.82 8.53 -10.86
C VAL A 147 -5.09 7.34 -11.49
N LEU A 148 -3.80 7.17 -11.20
CA LEU A 148 -3.03 6.03 -11.67
C LEU A 148 -3.63 4.71 -11.18
N MET A 149 -4.10 4.63 -9.93
CA MET A 149 -4.67 3.40 -9.35
C MET A 149 -5.97 2.99 -10.06
N ILE A 150 -6.83 3.96 -10.39
CA ILE A 150 -8.05 3.69 -11.16
C ILE A 150 -7.69 3.13 -12.54
N GLN A 151 -6.74 3.75 -13.23
CA GLN A 151 -6.31 3.31 -14.56
C GLN A 151 -5.61 1.94 -14.51
N ALA A 152 -4.79 1.71 -13.49
CA ALA A 152 -4.16 0.44 -13.18
C ALA A 152 -5.20 -0.68 -13.01
N MET A 153 -6.24 -0.47 -12.18
CA MET A 153 -7.27 -1.49 -11.94
C MET A 153 -8.15 -1.71 -13.16
N LYS A 154 -8.51 -0.64 -13.89
CA LYS A 154 -9.23 -0.73 -15.17
C LYS A 154 -8.48 -1.64 -16.15
N ALA A 155 -7.18 -1.40 -16.33
CA ALA A 155 -6.34 -2.19 -17.23
C ALA A 155 -6.12 -3.62 -16.71
N ALA A 156 -5.87 -3.80 -15.41
CA ALA A 156 -5.58 -5.11 -14.82
C ALA A 156 -6.75 -6.09 -14.96
N HIS A 157 -7.99 -5.61 -14.76
CA HIS A 157 -9.21 -6.44 -14.81
C HIS A 157 -9.98 -6.38 -16.11
N GLN A 158 -9.61 -5.47 -17.01
CA GLN A 158 -10.38 -5.14 -18.21
C GLN A 158 -11.79 -4.60 -17.93
N TYR A 159 -11.93 -3.86 -16.83
CA TYR A 159 -13.22 -3.27 -16.46
C TYR A 159 -13.53 -2.01 -17.25
N SER A 160 -14.82 -1.70 -17.37
CA SER A 160 -15.24 -0.35 -17.73
C SER A 160 -14.93 0.61 -16.58
N PHE A 161 -14.85 1.91 -16.87
CA PHE A 161 -14.52 2.92 -15.86
C PHE A 161 -15.47 2.85 -14.65
N LYS A 162 -16.79 2.81 -14.89
CA LYS A 162 -17.80 2.72 -13.82
C LYS A 162 -17.63 1.45 -12.98
N LYS A 163 -17.41 0.31 -13.63
CA LYS A 163 -17.21 -0.99 -12.96
C LYS A 163 -15.93 -0.99 -12.11
N THR A 164 -14.88 -0.29 -12.56
CA THR A 164 -13.62 -0.15 -11.83
C THR A 164 -13.83 0.60 -10.51
N ILE A 165 -14.51 1.74 -10.54
CA ILE A 165 -14.78 2.52 -9.32
C ILE A 165 -15.60 1.71 -8.31
N VAL A 166 -16.67 1.05 -8.77
CA VAL A 166 -17.48 0.19 -7.89
C VAL A 166 -16.64 -0.95 -7.30
N SER A 167 -15.84 -1.63 -8.13
CA SER A 167 -14.95 -2.71 -7.68
C SER A 167 -13.93 -2.22 -6.64
N MET A 168 -13.36 -1.03 -6.81
CA MET A 168 -12.43 -0.44 -5.84
C MET A 168 -13.13 -0.10 -4.51
N VAL A 169 -14.37 0.40 -4.53
CA VAL A 169 -15.15 0.64 -3.30
C VAL A 169 -15.43 -0.67 -2.57
N PHE A 170 -15.86 -1.72 -3.30
CA PHE A 170 -16.04 -3.04 -2.71
C PHE A 170 -14.73 -3.65 -2.20
N THR A 171 -13.59 -3.33 -2.85
CA THR A 171 -12.26 -3.76 -2.39
C THR A 171 -11.97 -3.19 -1.01
N ILE A 172 -12.29 -1.94 -0.74
CA ILE A 172 -12.11 -1.33 0.59
C ILE A 172 -12.96 -2.07 1.63
N VAL A 173 -14.22 -2.40 1.31
CA VAL A 173 -15.09 -3.18 2.20
C VAL A 173 -14.51 -4.59 2.44
N ALA A 174 -14.04 -5.26 1.40
CA ALA A 174 -13.40 -6.57 1.51
C ALA A 174 -12.12 -6.51 2.35
N MET A 175 -11.30 -5.45 2.23
CA MET A 175 -10.12 -5.25 3.08
C MET A 175 -10.51 -5.15 4.56
N LEU A 176 -11.56 -4.38 4.89
CA LEU A 176 -12.05 -4.27 6.26
C LEU A 176 -12.48 -5.64 6.81
N LEU A 177 -13.21 -6.43 6.02
CA LEU A 177 -13.61 -7.78 6.40
C LEU A 177 -12.41 -8.71 6.61
N ILE A 178 -11.43 -8.69 5.70
CA ILE A 178 -10.22 -9.51 5.82
C ILE A 178 -9.42 -9.14 7.07
N LEU A 179 -9.19 -7.86 7.32
CA LEU A 179 -8.43 -7.40 8.48
C LEU A 179 -9.18 -7.71 9.79
N PHE A 180 -10.51 -7.53 9.81
CA PHE A 180 -11.34 -7.88 10.96
C PHE A 180 -11.26 -9.39 11.26
N LEU A 181 -11.42 -10.25 10.25
CA LEU A 181 -11.30 -11.69 10.41
C LEU A 181 -9.88 -12.10 10.84
N ALA A 182 -8.84 -11.47 10.29
CA ALA A 182 -7.46 -11.74 10.67
C ALA A 182 -7.23 -11.42 12.15
N ILE A 183 -7.71 -10.28 12.65
CA ILE A 183 -7.60 -9.91 14.08
C ILE A 183 -8.37 -10.90 14.96
N LEU A 184 -9.58 -11.31 14.55
CA LEU A 184 -10.39 -12.28 15.28
C LEU A 184 -9.66 -13.64 15.38
N LEU A 185 -9.15 -14.14 14.27
CA LEU A 185 -8.38 -15.39 14.23
C LEU A 185 -7.12 -15.31 15.10
N LEU A 186 -6.35 -14.22 15.02
CA LEU A 186 -5.18 -14.02 15.87
C LEU A 186 -5.54 -14.00 17.35
N SER A 187 -6.66 -13.37 17.73
CA SER A 187 -7.18 -13.38 19.10
C SER A 187 -7.53 -14.78 19.58
N LEU A 188 -8.18 -15.60 18.74
CA LEU A 188 -8.49 -16.99 19.07
C LEU A 188 -7.22 -17.84 19.24
N PHE A 189 -6.25 -17.73 18.35
CA PHE A 189 -4.96 -18.43 18.51
C PHE A 189 -4.22 -18.01 19.77
N GLN A 190 -4.24 -16.71 20.10
CA GLN A 190 -3.66 -16.22 21.35
C GLN A 190 -4.36 -16.83 22.57
N GLN A 191 -5.69 -16.91 22.58
CA GLN A 191 -6.44 -17.54 23.68
C GLN A 191 -6.10 -19.02 23.84
N VAL A 192 -6.02 -19.77 22.74
CA VAL A 192 -5.63 -21.19 22.75
C VAL A 192 -4.20 -21.35 23.26
N TYR A 193 -3.27 -20.49 22.85
CA TYR A 193 -1.90 -20.49 23.35
C TYR A 193 -1.83 -20.21 24.86
N VAL A 194 -2.54 -19.19 25.33
CA VAL A 194 -2.59 -18.83 26.77
C VAL A 194 -3.19 -19.98 27.58
N PHE A 195 -4.24 -20.64 27.08
CA PHE A 195 -4.83 -21.82 27.71
C PHE A 195 -3.85 -23.00 27.78
N GLY A 196 -3.16 -23.31 26.68
CA GLY A 196 -2.13 -24.36 26.67
C GLY A 196 -1.00 -24.06 27.65
N TYR A 197 -0.55 -22.80 27.69
CA TYR A 197 0.48 -22.34 28.62
C TYR A 197 0.02 -22.44 30.08
N SER A 198 -1.23 -22.06 30.39
CA SER A 198 -1.76 -22.16 31.76
C SER A 198 -1.81 -23.62 32.22
N ILE A 199 -2.30 -24.54 31.39
CA ILE A 199 -2.30 -25.98 31.70
C ILE A 199 -0.88 -26.50 31.95
N TYR A 200 0.08 -26.16 31.09
CA TYR A 200 1.48 -26.53 31.29
C TYR A 200 2.02 -26.04 32.62
N THR A 201 1.79 -24.75 32.96
CA THR A 201 2.26 -24.19 34.22
C THR A 201 1.62 -24.86 35.43
N GLU A 202 0.32 -25.14 35.41
CA GLU A 202 -0.36 -25.85 36.51
C GLU A 202 0.21 -27.24 36.75
N ILE A 203 0.45 -28.01 35.69
CA ILE A 203 1.05 -29.35 35.80
C ILE A 203 2.47 -29.24 36.36
N ALA A 204 3.28 -28.30 35.86
CA ALA A 204 4.64 -28.09 36.34
C ALA A 204 4.70 -27.70 37.83
N TYR A 205 3.76 -26.88 38.31
CA TYR A 205 3.66 -26.53 39.72
C TYR A 205 3.22 -27.71 40.59
N ARG A 206 2.30 -28.55 40.11
CA ARG A 206 1.86 -29.75 40.84
C ARG A 206 2.89 -30.88 40.92
N ILE A 207 3.85 -30.91 40.00
CA ILE A 207 4.95 -31.90 40.01
C ILE A 207 6.11 -31.42 40.90
N ARG A 208 6.26 -30.10 41.07
CA ARG A 208 7.35 -29.49 41.86
C ARG A 208 6.99 -29.21 43.33
N GLY A 209 5.70 -29.12 43.65
CA GLY A 209 5.19 -29.07 45.03
C GLY A 209 4.86 -30.47 45.53
#